data_AF-A0A5P9PHG8-F1
#
_entry.id   AF-A0A5P9PHG8-F1
#
_cell.length_a   1.000
_cell.length_b   1.000
_cell.length_c   1.000
_cell.angle_alpha   90.00
_cell.angle_beta   90.00
_cell.angle_gamma   90.00
#
_symmetry.space_group_name_H-M   'P 1'
#
loop_
_entity.id
_entity.type
_entity.pdbx_description
1 polymer ?
#
loop_
_entity_poly.entity_id
_entity_poly.type
_entity_poly.pdbx_seq_one_letter_code
_entity_poly.pdbx_strand_id
1 'polypeptide(L)'
;MGLFDSLRRRGKGGSKGGGKPGTLRKSTPDDTRHLDEWAARRNGVEAYVEPRTTVTETTVVLIAHDGEWTRRRIGSLEAAQQFGKKRSIPVYEVSKVGYPKRMREYTERQKRRPNAG
;
A
#
# COMPACT_ATOMS: atom_id res chain seq x y z
N MET A 1 -43.02 -8.13 0.20
CA MET A 1 -42.45 -7.45 1.38
C MET A 1 -41.47 -8.41 2.05
N GLY A 2 -40.16 -8.08 2.02
CA GLY A 2 -39.01 -8.73 2.72
C GLY A 2 -38.71 -10.19 2.35
N LEU A 3 -37.62 -10.63 1.69
CA LEU A 3 -36.24 -10.17 1.52
C LEU A 3 -35.43 -10.04 2.83
N PHE A 4 -34.57 -11.05 3.03
CA PHE A 4 -33.38 -11.14 3.89
C PHE A 4 -33.55 -11.70 5.31
N ASP A 5 -33.51 -13.04 5.39
CA ASP A 5 -33.02 -13.76 6.57
C ASP A 5 -31.51 -14.02 6.46
N SER A 6 -30.87 -13.95 7.63
CA SER A 6 -29.51 -14.29 8.07
C SER A 6 -28.47 -14.82 7.05
N LEU A 7 -27.25 -14.29 6.97
CA LEU A 7 -26.20 -14.15 7.99
C LEU A 7 -25.69 -15.49 8.55
N ARG A 8 -24.82 -16.18 7.79
CA ARG A 8 -23.61 -16.85 8.32
C ARG A 8 -22.67 -17.31 7.20
N ARG A 9 -21.57 -16.58 7.00
CA ARG A 9 -20.28 -17.25 6.80
C ARG A 9 -19.15 -16.42 7.39
N ARG A 10 -18.59 -17.00 8.44
CA ARG A 10 -17.35 -16.62 9.10
C ARG A 10 -16.17 -16.87 8.16
N GLY A 11 -15.27 -15.89 8.07
CA GLY A 11 -13.88 -16.15 7.71
C GLY A 11 -13.24 -15.15 6.76
N LYS A 12 -12.34 -14.34 7.32
CA LYS A 12 -11.07 -13.88 6.73
C LYS A 12 -11.11 -12.69 5.73
N GLY A 13 -10.58 -11.56 6.21
CA GLY A 13 -10.02 -10.50 5.36
C GLY A 13 -10.94 -9.30 5.18
N GLY A 14 -10.56 -8.15 5.76
CA GLY A 14 -11.27 -6.91 5.48
C GLY A 14 -11.10 -5.83 6.55
N SER A 15 -9.95 -5.17 6.53
CA SER A 15 -9.68 -3.80 6.96
C SER A 15 -10.81 -3.11 7.75
N LYS A 16 -10.84 -3.26 9.08
CA LYS A 16 -11.71 -2.45 9.95
C LYS A 16 -10.94 -1.24 10.47
N GLY A 17 -10.49 -0.41 9.54
CA GLY A 17 -10.15 0.96 9.91
C GLY A 17 -11.46 1.69 10.20
N GLY A 18 -11.72 1.97 11.48
CA GLY A 18 -12.82 2.82 11.94
C GLY A 18 -12.36 4.27 11.96
N GLY A 19 -12.91 5.08 11.06
CA GLY A 19 -12.66 6.52 11.02
C GLY A 19 -13.83 7.17 10.32
N LYS A 20 -14.35 8.23 10.93
CA LYS A 20 -15.55 8.97 10.53
C LYS A 20 -15.43 9.45 9.07
N PRO A 21 -16.52 9.46 8.26
CA PRO A 21 -16.49 10.00 6.91
C PRO A 21 -16.06 11.47 6.96
N GLY A 22 -15.02 11.85 6.20
CA GLY A 22 -14.56 13.24 6.06
C GLY A 22 -13.24 13.62 6.74
N THR A 23 -12.65 12.76 7.60
CA THR A 23 -11.32 13.03 8.16
C THR A 23 -10.24 12.23 7.42
N LEU A 24 -9.25 12.92 6.86
CA LEU A 24 -8.00 12.31 6.40
C LEU A 24 -7.37 11.54 7.57
N ARG A 25 -7.39 10.21 7.47
CA ARG A 25 -6.88 9.33 8.52
C ARG A 25 -5.36 9.32 8.49
N LYS A 26 -4.72 9.78 9.57
CA LYS A 26 -3.27 9.78 9.79
C LYS A 26 -2.61 8.42 9.55
N SER A 27 -1.32 8.43 9.22
CA SER A 27 -0.44 7.24 9.29
C SER A 27 -0.44 6.67 10.71
N THR A 28 -0.51 5.34 10.81
CA THR A 28 -0.52 4.59 12.06
C THR A 28 0.75 3.76 12.22
N PRO A 29 1.13 3.35 13.46
CA PRO A 29 2.24 2.43 13.66
C PRO A 29 2.06 1.08 12.92
N ASP A 30 0.82 0.67 12.70
CA ASP A 30 0.48 -0.54 11.93
C ASP A 30 0.86 -0.41 10.45
N ASP A 31 0.72 0.79 9.87
CA ASP A 31 1.15 1.08 8.49
C ASP A 31 2.66 0.85 8.33
N THR A 32 3.47 1.41 9.24
CA THR A 32 4.94 1.28 9.20
C THR A 32 5.38 -0.16 9.47
N ARG A 33 4.73 -0.86 10.42
CA ARG A 33 4.99 -2.28 10.67
C ARG A 33 4.67 -3.14 9.44
N HIS A 34 3.54 -2.89 8.78
CA HIS A 34 3.19 -3.60 7.57
C HIS A 34 4.25 -3.39 6.47
N LEU A 35 4.71 -2.15 6.30
CA LEU A 35 5.81 -1.85 5.38
C LEU A 35 7.11 -2.57 5.78
N ASP A 36 7.37 -2.79 7.07
CA ASP A 36 8.43 -3.66 7.62
C ASP A 36 8.35 -5.08 7.15
N GLU A 37 7.30 -5.75 7.56
CA GLU A 37 7.09 -7.15 7.30
C GLU A 37 7.01 -7.44 5.80
N TRP A 38 6.43 -6.53 5.02
CA TRP A 38 6.31 -6.68 3.57
C TRP A 38 7.67 -6.57 2.87
N ALA A 39 8.48 -5.57 3.24
CA ALA A 39 9.80 -5.38 2.63
C ALA A 39 10.78 -6.48 3.03
N ALA A 40 10.74 -6.95 4.29
CA ALA A 40 11.63 -8.00 4.78
C ALA A 40 11.46 -9.34 4.05
N ARG A 41 10.30 -9.57 3.41
CA ARG A 41 10.00 -10.81 2.66
C ARG A 41 10.33 -10.71 1.18
N ARG A 42 10.86 -9.58 0.69
CA ARG A 42 11.04 -9.28 -0.73
C ARG A 42 12.41 -8.70 -1.01
N ASN A 43 12.92 -9.01 -2.20
CA ASN A 43 14.21 -8.51 -2.68
C ASN A 43 14.02 -7.37 -3.69
N GLY A 44 15.02 -6.50 -3.77
CA GLY A 44 15.03 -5.36 -4.70
C GLY A 44 13.85 -4.43 -4.49
N VAL A 45 13.51 -4.14 -3.24
CA VAL A 45 12.41 -3.24 -2.89
C VAL A 45 12.84 -1.80 -3.08
N GLU A 46 12.00 -1.05 -3.79
CA GLU A 46 12.12 0.40 -3.96
C GLU A 46 10.87 1.09 -3.40
N ALA A 47 11.05 2.26 -2.81
CA ALA A 47 9.96 3.04 -2.22
C ALA A 47 9.60 4.23 -3.11
N TYR A 48 8.33 4.32 -3.46
CA TYR A 48 7.76 5.39 -4.29
C TYR A 48 6.78 6.21 -3.46
N VAL A 49 7.13 7.45 -3.17
CA VAL A 49 6.37 8.36 -2.33
C VAL A 49 5.39 9.15 -3.18
N GLU A 50 4.13 9.09 -2.79
CA GLU A 50 3.07 9.96 -3.30
C GLU A 50 2.94 11.13 -2.33
N PRO A 51 3.20 12.37 -2.77
CA PRO A 51 3.11 13.54 -1.92
C PRO A 51 1.67 13.75 -1.44
N ARG A 52 1.53 14.46 -0.31
CA ARG A 52 0.22 14.88 0.18
C ARG A 52 -0.46 15.76 -0.86
N THR A 53 -1.73 15.51 -1.11
CA THR A 53 -2.61 16.39 -1.88
C THR A 53 -3.66 17.01 -0.96
N THR A 54 -4.55 17.84 -1.51
CA THR A 54 -5.69 18.40 -0.78
C THR A 54 -6.59 17.31 -0.19
N VAL A 55 -6.68 16.15 -0.86
CA VAL A 55 -7.64 15.08 -0.53
C VAL A 55 -6.98 13.75 -0.17
N THR A 56 -5.65 13.67 -0.16
CA THR A 56 -4.91 12.46 0.25
C THR A 56 -3.69 12.82 1.08
N GLU A 57 -3.46 12.05 2.16
CA GLU A 57 -2.20 12.13 2.90
C GLU A 57 -1.03 11.55 2.11
N THR A 58 0.20 11.81 2.57
CA THR A 58 1.39 11.18 2.02
C THR A 58 1.31 9.66 2.16
N THR A 59 1.54 8.96 1.05
CA THR A 59 1.59 7.51 1.00
C THR A 59 2.90 7.04 0.40
N VAL A 60 3.31 5.83 0.74
CA VAL A 60 4.42 5.15 0.11
C VAL A 60 3.93 3.86 -0.53
N VAL A 61 4.38 3.64 -1.76
CA VAL A 61 4.21 2.41 -2.51
C VAL A 61 5.56 1.70 -2.51
N LEU A 62 5.65 0.55 -1.86
CA LEU A 62 6.82 -0.32 -2.00
C LEU A 62 6.62 -1.22 -3.20
N ILE A 63 7.66 -1.35 -4.02
CA ILE A 63 7.63 -2.14 -5.24
C ILE A 63 8.86 -3.04 -5.24
N ALA A 64 8.65 -4.35 -5.25
CA ALA A 64 9.71 -5.35 -5.31
C ALA A 64 10.26 -5.51 -6.73
N HIS A 65 11.36 -6.28 -6.84
CA HIS A 65 12.04 -6.51 -8.12
C HIS A 65 11.15 -7.15 -9.20
N ASP A 66 10.17 -7.98 -8.82
CA ASP A 66 9.24 -8.67 -9.71
C ASP A 66 8.00 -7.83 -10.06
N GLY A 67 7.89 -6.65 -9.45
CA GLY A 67 6.76 -5.73 -9.60
C GLY A 67 5.63 -5.94 -8.60
N GLU A 68 5.72 -6.90 -7.68
CA GLU A 68 4.77 -6.97 -6.56
C GLU A 68 4.85 -5.68 -5.75
N TRP A 69 3.69 -5.17 -5.31
CA TRP A 69 3.64 -3.89 -4.60
C TRP A 69 2.65 -3.88 -3.44
N THR A 70 2.92 -3.01 -2.46
CA THR A 70 1.98 -2.64 -1.38
C THR A 70 1.96 -1.13 -1.22
N ARG A 71 0.83 -0.58 -0.76
CA ARG A 71 0.66 0.85 -0.49
C ARG A 71 0.19 1.06 0.94
N ARG A 72 0.87 1.93 1.67
CA ARG A 72 0.48 2.35 3.03
C ARG A 72 0.73 3.84 3.23
N ARG A 73 0.11 4.40 4.27
CA ARG A 73 0.34 5.80 4.64
C ARG A 73 1.65 5.94 5.39
N ILE A 74 2.34 7.04 5.11
CA ILE A 74 3.56 7.40 5.81
C ILE A 74 3.43 8.88 6.16
N GLY A 75 3.66 9.22 7.43
CA GLY A 75 3.25 10.52 7.98
C GLY A 75 3.80 11.76 7.24
N SER A 76 4.92 11.62 6.52
CA SER A 76 5.53 12.68 5.71
C SER A 76 6.53 12.09 4.70
N LEU A 77 7.01 12.93 3.77
CA LEU A 77 8.13 12.58 2.87
C LEU A 77 9.40 12.26 3.69
N GLU A 78 9.67 13.03 4.74
CA GLU A 78 10.81 12.79 5.62
C GLU A 78 10.72 11.41 6.31
N ALA A 79 9.54 11.03 6.80
CA ALA A 79 9.33 9.70 7.37
C ALA A 79 9.59 8.58 6.34
N ALA A 80 9.25 8.80 5.07
CA ALA A 80 9.57 7.87 3.99
C ALA A 80 11.08 7.78 3.70
N GLN A 81 11.78 8.91 3.71
CA GLN A 81 13.23 8.96 3.56
C GLN A 81 13.95 8.26 4.72
N GLN A 82 13.53 8.51 5.97
CA GLN A 82 14.07 7.84 7.15
C GLN A 82 13.80 6.34 7.11
N PHE A 83 12.60 5.92 6.71
CA PHE A 83 12.25 4.52 6.49
C PHE A 83 13.19 3.87 5.46
N GLY A 84 13.39 4.52 4.32
CA GLY A 84 14.27 4.03 3.27
C GLY A 84 15.71 3.89 3.75
N LYS A 85 16.24 4.94 4.40
CA LYS A 85 17.59 4.95 4.97
C LYS A 85 17.81 3.82 5.98
N LYS A 86 16.86 3.60 6.89
CA LYS A 86 16.96 2.53 7.91
C LYS A 86 17.11 1.14 7.30
N ARG A 87 16.61 0.92 6.08
CA ARG A 87 16.58 -0.39 5.42
C ARG A 87 17.39 -0.48 4.14
N SER A 88 18.14 0.58 3.81
CA SER A 88 18.86 0.66 2.55
C SER A 88 17.94 0.49 1.32
N ILE A 89 16.70 1.00 1.43
CA ILE A 89 15.71 1.01 0.35
C ILE A 89 15.79 2.39 -0.34
N PRO A 90 16.01 2.44 -1.66
CA PRO A 90 15.98 3.70 -2.40
C PRO A 90 14.57 4.29 -2.39
N VAL A 91 14.49 5.63 -2.29
CA VAL A 91 13.23 6.37 -2.17
C VAL A 91 13.12 7.36 -3.32
N TYR A 92 12.01 7.33 -4.04
CA TYR A 92 11.71 8.21 -5.16
C TYR A 92 10.37 8.90 -4.96
N GLU A 93 10.22 10.10 -5.50
CA GLU A 93 8.90 10.75 -5.58
C GLU A 93 8.21 10.37 -6.90
N VAL A 94 6.99 9.84 -6.80
CA VAL A 94 6.22 9.38 -7.98
C VAL A 94 5.97 10.51 -8.97
N SER A 95 5.75 11.72 -8.48
CA SER A 95 5.53 12.91 -9.32
C SER A 95 6.74 13.26 -10.20
N LYS A 96 7.95 12.83 -9.83
CA LYS A 96 9.18 13.12 -10.56
C LYS A 96 9.56 12.00 -11.53
N VAL A 97 9.44 10.75 -11.10
CA VAL A 97 9.96 9.59 -11.86
C VAL A 97 8.88 8.68 -12.45
N GLY A 98 7.62 8.84 -12.01
CA GLY A 98 6.53 7.91 -12.33
C GLY A 98 6.67 6.55 -11.63
N TYR A 99 5.76 5.63 -11.94
CA TYR A 99 5.84 4.25 -11.47
C TYR A 99 6.69 3.39 -12.42
N PRO A 100 7.44 2.40 -11.92
CA PRO A 100 8.28 1.56 -12.74
C PRO A 100 7.42 0.59 -13.56
N LYS A 101 7.87 0.26 -14.77
CA LYS A 101 7.16 -0.62 -15.71
C LYS A 101 6.76 -1.97 -15.09
N ARG A 102 7.65 -2.55 -14.26
CA ARG A 102 7.42 -3.83 -13.57
C ARG A 102 6.16 -3.87 -12.71
N MET A 103 5.79 -2.75 -12.07
CA MET A 103 4.56 -2.65 -11.26
C MET A 103 3.30 -2.78 -12.12
N ARG A 104 3.31 -2.12 -13.29
CA ARG A 104 2.22 -2.20 -14.26
C ARG A 104 2.09 -3.62 -14.81
N GLU A 105 3.20 -4.21 -15.23
CA GLU A 105 3.24 -5.58 -15.74
C GLU A 105 2.76 -6.59 -14.69
N TYR A 106 3.15 -6.44 -13.42
CA TYR A 106 2.65 -7.27 -12.32
C TYR A 106 1.12 -7.15 -12.18
N THR A 107 0.61 -5.92 -12.20
CA THR A 107 -0.84 -5.67 -12.09
C THR A 107 -1.61 -6.27 -13.26
N GLU A 108 -1.08 -6.18 -14.48
CA GLU A 108 -1.65 -6.81 -15.67
C GLU A 108 -1.62 -8.34 -15.56
N ARG A 109 -0.53 -8.94 -15.05
CA ARG A 109 -0.46 -10.38 -14.75
C ARG A 109 -1.51 -10.79 -13.72
N GLN A 110 -1.69 -10.06 -12.63
CA GLN A 110 -2.70 -10.39 -11.62
C GLN A 110 -4.13 -10.28 -12.17
N LYS A 111 -4.41 -9.32 -13.05
CA LYS A 111 -5.73 -9.19 -13.70
C LYS A 111 -6.02 -10.33 -14.68
N ARG A 112 -5.00 -10.82 -15.38
CA ARG A 112 -5.11 -11.92 -16.36
C ARG A 112 -5.17 -13.29 -15.71
N ARG A 113 -4.76 -13.42 -14.45
CA ARG A 113 -4.98 -14.64 -13.68
C ARG A 113 -6.50 -14.79 -13.52
N PRO A 114 -7.13 -15.82 -14.12
CA PRO A 114 -8.53 -16.09 -13.83
C PRO A 114 -8.66 -16.25 -12.32
N ASN A 115 -9.72 -15.71 -11.72
CA ASN A 115 -10.03 -15.95 -10.31
C ASN A 115 -9.93 -17.47 -10.07
N ALA A 116 -8.88 -17.91 -9.39
CA ALA A 116 -8.84 -19.23 -8.80
C ALA A 116 -9.74 -19.16 -7.57
N GLY A 117 -11.05 -19.29 -7.79
CA GLY A 117 -12.11 -19.19 -6.78
C GLY A 117 -13.38 -18.59 -7.33
#